data_AF-A0A7T8QV87-F1
#
_entry.id   AF-A0A7T8QV87-F1
#
_cell.length_a   1.000
_cell.length_b   1.000
_cell.length_c   1.000
_cell.angle_alpha   90.00
_cell.angle_beta   90.00
_cell.angle_gamma   90.00
#
_symmetry.space_group_name_H-M   'P 1'
#
loop_
_entity.id
_entity.type
_entity.pdbx_description
1 polymer ?
#
loop_
_entity_poly.entity_id
_entity_poly.type
_entity_poly.pdbx_seq_one_letter_code
_entity_poly.pdbx_strand_id
1 'polypeptide(L)'
;VARCTKIINADSDNPQYIINVKQFAKFVVDLAESVAPTDIEEGMRVGVDRNKYQIHIPLPPKIDPTVTMMQVEEKPDVTYGDVGGCKEQIEKLREVVETPLIHPERFVNLGIEPPKGVLLYGPPGTGKTLCARAVANRTDACFIRVIGSELVQKYVGEGARMVRELFEMARTKKACLIFFDEIDAVGGARYDDGAGGDNEVQRTMLELINKLDGFDPRGNIKVLMATNRPDILDPALMRPGRLDRKVEFGLPT
;
A
#
# COMPACT_ATOMS: atom_id res chain seq x y z
N VAL A 1 -16.92 -13.81 16.15
CA VAL A 1 -16.48 -12.77 15.20
C VAL A 1 -17.44 -12.75 14.03
N ALA A 2 -18.08 -11.61 13.80
CA ALA A 2 -18.97 -11.37 12.68
C ALA A 2 -18.49 -10.15 11.88
N ARG A 3 -19.09 -9.91 10.72
CA ARG A 3 -18.88 -8.69 9.93
C ARG A 3 -20.15 -7.85 9.96
N CYS A 4 -20.07 -6.59 10.37
CA CYS A 4 -21.16 -5.64 10.19
C CYS A 4 -21.33 -5.43 8.68
N THR A 5 -22.51 -5.71 8.16
CA THR A 5 -22.80 -5.58 6.72
C THR A 5 -23.62 -4.35 6.39
N LYS A 6 -24.46 -3.91 7.32
CA LYS A 6 -25.32 -2.74 7.14
C LYS A 6 -25.76 -2.20 8.49
N ILE A 7 -25.87 -0.88 8.60
CA ILE A 7 -26.47 -0.19 9.75
C ILE A 7 -27.90 0.21 9.35
N ILE A 8 -28.86 -0.16 10.19
CA ILE A 8 -30.27 0.19 10.04
C ILE A 8 -30.57 1.27 11.09
N ASN A 9 -31.21 2.36 10.66
CA ASN A 9 -31.62 3.47 11.52
C ASN A 9 -30.45 4.16 12.25
N ALA A 10 -29.43 4.60 11.51
CA ALA A 10 -28.28 5.30 12.08
C ALA A 10 -28.65 6.61 12.81
N ASP A 11 -29.77 7.25 12.44
CA ASP A 11 -30.25 8.53 13.00
C ASP A 11 -31.32 8.38 14.10
N SER A 12 -31.70 7.15 14.47
CA SER A 12 -32.71 6.90 15.52
C SER A 12 -32.04 6.54 16.86
N ASP A 13 -32.75 6.75 17.98
CA ASP A 13 -32.27 6.48 19.35
C ASP A 13 -31.73 5.05 19.58
N ASN A 14 -32.14 4.07 18.75
CA ASN A 14 -31.67 2.68 18.80
C ASN A 14 -31.23 2.20 17.41
N PRO A 15 -29.95 2.35 17.04
CA PRO A 15 -29.43 1.82 15.78
C PRO A 15 -29.33 0.28 15.83
N GLN A 16 -29.82 -0.36 14.78
CA GLN A 16 -29.78 -1.81 14.63
C GLN A 16 -28.74 -2.21 13.59
N TYR A 17 -28.00 -3.29 13.83
CA TYR A 17 -26.88 -3.68 12.97
C TYR A 17 -27.15 -5.03 12.32
N ILE A 18 -26.97 -5.15 11.01
CA ILE A 18 -26.99 -6.46 10.34
C ILE A 18 -25.57 -7.03 10.36
N ILE A 19 -25.38 -8.10 11.12
CA ILE A 19 -24.12 -8.85 11.14
C ILE A 19 -24.21 -10.11 10.27
N ASN A 20 -23.10 -10.44 9.61
CA ASN A 20 -22.92 -11.71 8.93
C ASN A 20 -21.91 -12.57 9.69
N VAL A 21 -22.35 -13.74 10.16
CA VAL A 21 -21.50 -14.71 10.84
C VAL A 21 -21.07 -15.76 9.83
N LYS A 22 -19.75 -15.98 9.69
CA LYS A 22 -19.11 -16.81 8.65
C LYS A 22 -19.63 -18.26 8.50
N GLN A 23 -20.48 -18.75 9.40
CA GLN A 23 -20.89 -20.15 9.42
C GLN A 23 -22.41 -20.40 9.31
N PHE A 24 -23.30 -19.40 9.43
CA PHE A 24 -24.73 -19.72 9.62
C PHE A 24 -25.75 -18.76 8.96
N ALA A 25 -25.74 -17.46 9.25
CA ALA A 25 -26.79 -16.55 8.75
C ALA A 25 -26.45 -15.06 8.96
N LYS A 26 -27.30 -14.18 8.40
CA LYS A 26 -27.36 -12.75 8.74
C LYS A 26 -28.29 -12.56 9.94
N PHE A 27 -27.87 -11.80 10.94
CA PHE A 27 -28.67 -11.49 12.13
C PHE A 27 -28.79 -9.97 12.27
N VAL A 28 -29.96 -9.52 12.74
CA VAL A 28 -30.15 -8.14 13.21
C VAL A 28 -29.82 -8.14 14.70
N VAL A 29 -28.93 -7.26 15.11
CA VAL A 29 -28.39 -7.23 16.47
C VAL A 29 -28.30 -5.81 16.99
N ASP A 30 -28.39 -5.70 18.32
CA ASP A 30 -28.21 -4.45 19.04
C ASP A 30 -26.77 -4.32 19.55
N LEU A 31 -26.39 -3.09 19.92
CA LEU A 31 -25.12 -2.80 20.59
C LEU A 31 -25.18 -3.21 22.06
N ALA A 32 -24.05 -3.69 22.60
CA ALA A 32 -23.88 -3.78 24.04
C ALA A 32 -23.61 -2.38 24.63
N GLU A 33 -23.93 -2.19 25.91
CA GLU A 33 -23.70 -0.92 26.65
C GLU A 33 -22.23 -0.46 26.65
N SER A 34 -21.30 -1.36 26.32
CA SER A 34 -19.86 -1.09 26.28
C SER A 34 -19.37 -0.45 24.97
N VAL A 35 -20.22 -0.26 23.96
CA VAL A 35 -19.83 0.23 22.64
C VAL A 35 -20.73 1.38 22.19
N ALA A 36 -20.14 2.48 21.75
CA ALA A 36 -20.90 3.60 21.20
C ALA A 36 -21.29 3.32 19.73
N PRO A 37 -22.47 3.79 19.27
CA PRO A 37 -22.86 3.68 17.86
C PRO A 37 -21.87 4.31 16.87
N THR A 38 -21.11 5.32 17.31
CA THR A 38 -20.10 6.02 16.52
C THR A 38 -18.87 5.17 16.20
N ASP A 39 -18.63 4.12 16.97
CA ASP A 39 -17.41 3.29 16.84
C ASP A 39 -17.59 2.14 15.85
N ILE A 40 -18.82 1.94 15.34
CA ILE A 40 -19.16 0.85 14.43
C ILE A 40 -19.50 1.38 13.05
N GLU A 41 -18.68 1.00 12.07
CA GLU A 41 -18.89 1.31 10.66
C GLU A 41 -19.40 0.09 9.87
N GLU A 42 -20.06 0.35 8.74
CA GLU A 42 -20.43 -0.68 7.78
C GLU A 42 -19.17 -1.37 7.21
N GLY A 43 -19.17 -2.70 7.19
CA GLY A 43 -18.05 -3.51 6.72
C GLY A 43 -17.04 -3.91 7.79
N MET A 44 -17.11 -3.31 8.98
CA MET A 44 -16.19 -3.56 10.10
C MET A 44 -16.37 -4.97 10.69
N ARG A 45 -15.29 -5.54 11.22
CA ARG A 45 -15.36 -6.80 11.97
C ARG A 45 -15.76 -6.49 13.40
N VAL A 46 -16.64 -7.30 13.97
CA VAL A 46 -17.13 -7.10 15.33
C VAL A 46 -17.07 -8.39 16.13
N GLY A 47 -16.68 -8.26 17.39
CA GLY A 47 -16.85 -9.29 18.41
C GLY A 47 -18.30 -9.28 18.85
N VAL A 48 -18.97 -10.41 18.65
CA VAL A 48 -20.36 -10.64 19.07
C VAL A 48 -20.40 -11.78 20.06
N ASP A 49 -21.21 -11.63 21.09
CA ASP A 49 -21.47 -12.69 22.04
C ASP A 49 -22.23 -13.85 21.37
N ARG A 50 -21.94 -15.08 21.79
CA ARG A 50 -22.57 -16.29 21.23
C ARG A 50 -23.99 -16.50 21.73
N ASN A 51 -24.34 -15.95 22.90
CA ASN A 51 -25.62 -16.21 23.54
C ASN A 51 -26.63 -15.10 23.24
N LYS A 52 -26.24 -13.83 23.42
CA LYS A 52 -27.14 -12.68 23.21
C LYS A 52 -27.03 -12.03 21.83
N TYR A 53 -26.06 -12.45 21.02
CA TYR A 53 -25.76 -11.87 19.69
C TYR A 53 -25.53 -10.35 19.70
N GLN A 54 -25.15 -9.74 20.82
CA GLN A 54 -24.86 -8.30 20.90
C GLN A 54 -23.43 -7.97 20.49
N ILE A 55 -23.22 -6.79 19.89
CA ILE A 55 -21.88 -6.29 19.52
C ILE A 55 -21.16 -5.78 20.77
N HIS A 56 -20.05 -6.41 21.13
CA HIS A 56 -19.28 -6.10 22.33
C HIS A 56 -18.00 -5.29 22.08
N ILE A 57 -17.36 -5.50 20.92
CA ILE A 57 -16.11 -4.82 20.60
C ILE A 57 -15.92 -4.71 19.08
N PRO A 58 -15.54 -3.53 18.55
CA PRO A 58 -15.02 -3.44 17.20
C PRO A 58 -13.68 -4.18 17.11
N LEU A 59 -13.55 -5.05 16.12
CA LEU A 59 -12.30 -5.73 15.81
C LEU A 59 -11.64 -5.04 14.63
N PRO A 60 -10.30 -4.93 14.63
CA PRO A 60 -9.58 -4.39 13.49
C PRO A 60 -9.90 -5.20 12.21
N PRO A 61 -9.80 -4.55 11.03
CA PRO A 61 -10.05 -5.20 9.76
C PRO A 61 -9.16 -6.45 9.59
N LYS A 62 -9.65 -7.43 8.82
CA LYS A 62 -8.85 -8.62 8.51
C LYS A 62 -7.78 -8.20 7.51
N ILE A 63 -6.62 -7.81 8.02
CA ILE A 63 -5.41 -7.72 7.20
C ILE A 63 -4.93 -9.17 7.01
N ASP A 64 -4.70 -9.60 5.76
CA ASP A 64 -4.14 -10.92 5.54
C ASP A 64 -2.73 -11.00 6.17
N PRO A 65 -2.43 -12.10 6.87
CA PRO A 65 -1.15 -12.25 7.56
C PRO A 65 0.03 -12.25 6.58
N THR A 66 -0.19 -12.65 5.33
CA THR A 66 0.82 -12.57 4.25
C THR A 66 1.26 -11.13 3.99
N VAL A 67 0.32 -10.18 3.95
CA VAL A 67 0.62 -8.75 3.77
C VAL A 67 1.29 -8.16 5.00
N THR A 68 0.92 -8.64 6.19
CA THR A 68 1.56 -8.22 7.45
C THR A 68 3.00 -8.70 7.53
N MET A 69 3.29 -9.92 7.04
CA MET A 69 4.66 -10.46 6.95
C MET A 69 5.54 -9.73 5.92
N MET A 70 4.94 -9.06 4.93
CA MET A 70 5.66 -8.18 3.98
C MET A 70 6.07 -6.84 4.62
N GLN A 71 5.56 -6.51 5.81
CA GLN A 71 6.12 -5.41 6.58
C GLN A 71 7.52 -5.81 7.05
N VAL A 72 8.50 -4.99 6.69
CA VAL A 72 9.82 -5.10 7.31
C VAL A 72 9.72 -4.33 8.62
N GLU A 73 9.46 -5.04 9.73
CA GLU A 73 9.42 -4.43 11.07
C GLU A 73 10.80 -3.91 11.52
N GLU A 74 11.89 -4.48 11.01
CA GLU A 74 13.25 -4.08 11.38
C GLU A 74 13.85 -3.11 10.37
N LYS A 75 14.15 -1.89 10.84
CA LYS A 75 14.90 -0.89 10.09
C LYS A 75 16.11 -1.57 9.44
N PRO A 76 16.28 -1.48 8.12
CA PRO A 76 17.47 -2.03 7.50
C PRO A 76 18.70 -1.26 7.98
N ASP A 77 19.75 -1.95 8.46
CA ASP A 77 21.00 -1.34 8.95
C ASP A 77 21.86 -0.65 7.86
N VAL A 78 21.34 -0.51 6.65
CA VAL A 78 22.05 0.10 5.52
C VAL A 78 22.00 1.61 5.66
N THR A 79 23.15 2.26 5.50
CA THR A 79 23.28 3.71 5.52
C THR A 79 23.62 4.27 4.14
N TYR A 80 23.49 5.58 3.95
CA TYR A 80 23.92 6.22 2.71
C TYR A 80 25.44 6.10 2.46
N GLY A 81 26.23 5.82 3.50
CA GLY A 81 27.67 5.57 3.35
C GLY A 81 27.98 4.28 2.60
N ASP A 82 27.06 3.32 2.66
CA ASP A 82 27.20 2.01 1.99
C ASP A 82 26.84 2.08 0.50
N VAL A 83 26.20 3.18 0.07
CA VAL A 83 25.82 3.40 -1.33
C VAL A 83 26.91 4.21 -2.04
N GLY A 84 27.80 3.51 -2.73
CA GLY A 84 28.89 4.11 -3.51
C GLY A 84 28.45 4.72 -4.85
N GLY A 85 29.11 5.81 -5.26
CA GLY A 85 29.05 6.33 -6.64
C GLY A 85 27.76 7.03 -7.08
N CYS A 86 26.68 7.01 -6.29
CA CYS A 86 25.35 7.48 -6.71
C CYS A 86 24.87 8.74 -5.94
N LYS A 87 25.76 9.70 -5.66
CA LYS A 87 25.44 10.85 -4.78
C LYS A 87 24.28 11.71 -5.30
N GLU A 88 24.25 12.01 -6.59
CA GLU A 88 23.21 12.85 -7.20
C GLU A 88 21.84 12.15 -7.19
N GLN A 89 21.82 10.84 -7.47
CA GLN A 89 20.62 10.01 -7.41
C GLN A 89 20.07 9.92 -5.99
N ILE A 90 20.96 9.73 -5.01
CA ILE A 90 20.61 9.74 -3.59
C ILE A 90 20.02 11.09 -3.21
N GLU A 91 20.64 12.20 -3.61
CA GLU A 91 20.14 13.54 -3.27
C GLU A 91 18.73 13.80 -3.83
N LYS A 92 18.47 13.42 -5.08
CA LYS A 92 17.12 13.46 -5.68
C LYS A 92 16.12 12.62 -4.90
N LEU A 93 16.53 11.41 -4.48
CA LEU A 93 15.66 10.52 -3.72
C LEU A 93 15.36 11.07 -2.32
N ARG A 94 16.36 11.68 -1.67
CA ARG A 94 16.24 12.35 -0.37
C ARG A 94 15.30 13.55 -0.47
N GLU A 95 15.41 14.36 -1.52
CA GLU A 95 14.52 15.50 -1.73
C GLU A 95 13.05 15.06 -1.79
N VAL A 96 12.78 13.96 -2.49
CA VAL A 96 11.42 13.47 -2.73
C VAL A 96 10.83 12.70 -1.55
N VAL A 97 11.65 11.98 -0.80
CA VAL A 97 11.15 11.13 0.30
C VAL A 97 11.38 11.78 1.66
N GLU A 98 12.61 12.21 1.98
CA GLU A 98 12.93 12.79 3.30
C GLU A 98 12.26 14.14 3.52
N THR A 99 12.38 15.07 2.56
CA THR A 99 11.88 16.45 2.72
C THR A 99 10.38 16.52 3.07
N PRO A 100 9.47 15.81 2.38
CA PRO A 100 8.05 15.88 2.73
C PRO A 100 7.71 15.15 4.04
N LEU A 101 8.53 14.18 4.47
CA LEU A 101 8.34 13.48 5.74
C LEU A 101 8.83 14.31 6.93
N ILE A 102 9.96 15.00 6.79
CA ILE A 102 10.58 15.78 7.87
C ILE A 102 10.00 17.20 7.95
N HIS A 103 9.76 17.84 6.80
CA HIS A 103 9.34 19.24 6.68
C HIS A 103 8.08 19.41 5.83
N PRO A 104 6.93 18.86 6.25
CA PRO A 104 5.67 19.02 5.53
C PRO A 104 5.24 20.50 5.43
N GLU A 105 5.62 21.36 6.37
CA GLU A 105 5.26 22.78 6.37
C GLU A 105 5.74 23.54 5.12
N ARG A 106 6.86 23.13 4.52
CA ARG A 106 7.40 23.78 3.30
C ARG A 106 6.46 23.59 2.11
N PHE A 107 5.87 22.42 1.98
CA PHE A 107 4.94 22.09 0.90
C PHE A 107 3.59 22.78 1.10
N VAL A 108 3.10 22.80 2.35
CA VAL A 108 1.86 23.50 2.72
C VAL A 108 1.98 25.00 2.44
N ASN A 109 3.10 25.63 2.80
CA ASN A 109 3.32 27.07 2.58
C ASN A 109 3.44 27.44 1.10
N LEU A 110 4.02 26.57 0.26
CA LEU A 110 4.08 26.78 -1.18
C LEU A 110 2.75 26.46 -1.89
N GLY A 111 1.83 25.75 -1.24
CA GLY A 111 0.59 25.28 -1.85
C GLY A 111 0.80 24.22 -2.94
N ILE A 112 1.94 23.51 -2.91
CA ILE A 112 2.26 22.45 -3.88
C ILE A 112 2.09 21.08 -3.23
N GLU A 113 1.54 20.13 -3.98
CA GLU A 113 1.49 18.73 -3.52
C GLU A 113 2.90 18.11 -3.62
N PRO A 114 3.38 17.43 -2.57
CA PRO A 114 4.66 16.75 -2.64
C PRO A 114 4.56 15.57 -3.63
N PRO A 115 5.65 15.27 -4.36
CA PRO A 115 5.70 14.11 -5.26
C PRO A 115 5.33 12.82 -4.53
N LYS A 116 4.51 11.98 -5.17
CA LYS A 116 3.89 10.80 -4.53
C LYS A 116 4.68 9.51 -4.81
N GLY A 117 5.26 9.41 -6.01
CA GLY A 117 5.98 8.23 -6.46
C GLY A 117 7.34 8.52 -7.07
N VAL A 118 8.28 7.60 -6.85
CA VAL A 118 9.60 7.59 -7.48
C VAL A 118 9.84 6.27 -8.19
N LEU A 119 10.31 6.33 -9.43
CA LEU A 119 10.81 5.19 -10.18
C LEU A 119 12.34 5.21 -10.21
N LEU A 120 12.97 4.18 -9.65
CA LEU A 120 14.37 3.87 -9.79
C LEU A 120 14.54 2.89 -10.97
N TYR A 121 15.34 3.25 -11.97
CA TYR A 121 15.62 2.37 -13.10
C TYR A 121 17.11 2.36 -13.45
N GLY A 122 17.57 1.26 -14.05
CA GLY A 122 18.96 1.12 -14.51
C GLY A 122 19.39 -0.35 -14.56
N PRO A 123 20.62 -0.67 -14.99
CA PRO A 123 21.13 -2.04 -15.00
C PRO A 123 21.14 -2.68 -13.61
N PRO A 124 21.04 -4.03 -13.51
CA PRO A 124 21.14 -4.72 -12.23
C PRO A 124 22.52 -4.47 -11.59
N GLY A 125 22.58 -4.50 -10.26
CA GLY A 125 23.83 -4.27 -9.52
C GLY A 125 24.19 -2.81 -9.25
N THR A 126 23.38 -1.84 -9.67
CA THR A 126 23.59 -0.39 -9.39
C THR A 126 23.09 0.07 -8.02
N GLY A 127 22.77 -0.85 -7.11
CA GLY A 127 22.41 -0.52 -5.74
C GLY A 127 21.00 0.07 -5.55
N LYS A 128 20.08 -0.05 -6.50
CA LYS A 128 18.67 0.43 -6.37
C LYS A 128 18.00 -0.04 -5.07
N THR A 129 18.06 -1.34 -4.78
CA THR A 129 17.53 -1.94 -3.54
C THR A 129 18.27 -1.45 -2.30
N LEU A 130 19.59 -1.21 -2.39
CA LEU A 130 20.38 -0.65 -1.28
C LEU A 130 20.00 0.81 -0.98
N CYS A 131 19.79 1.63 -2.01
CA CYS A 131 19.30 3.01 -1.87
C CYS A 131 17.94 3.06 -1.17
N ALA A 132 17.00 2.19 -1.58
CA ALA A 132 15.68 2.12 -0.96
C ALA A 132 15.77 1.77 0.54
N ARG A 133 16.64 0.83 0.89
CA ARG A 133 16.91 0.45 2.29
C ARG A 133 17.57 1.60 3.07
N ALA A 134 18.52 2.31 2.49
CA ALA A 134 19.16 3.47 3.13
C ALA A 134 18.16 4.61 3.42
N VAL A 135 17.23 4.87 2.51
CA VAL A 135 16.13 5.84 2.69
C VAL A 135 15.18 5.40 3.80
N ALA A 136 14.82 4.13 3.83
CA ALA A 136 13.97 3.57 4.88
C ALA A 136 14.60 3.74 6.27
N ASN A 137 15.90 3.49 6.41
CA ASN A 137 16.62 3.66 7.67
C ASN A 137 16.59 5.11 8.17
N ARG A 138 16.75 6.08 7.27
CA ARG A 138 16.82 7.51 7.62
C ARG A 138 15.45 8.11 7.98
N THR A 139 14.38 7.65 7.34
CA THR A 139 13.06 8.29 7.43
C THR A 139 12.25 7.92 8.66
N ASP A 140 12.67 6.89 9.42
CA ASP A 140 11.96 6.34 10.59
C ASP A 140 10.46 6.04 10.33
N ALA A 141 10.10 5.92 9.06
CA ALA A 141 8.76 5.63 8.60
C ALA A 141 8.57 4.12 8.48
N CYS A 142 7.32 3.66 8.49
CA CYS A 142 7.07 2.27 8.20
C CYS A 142 7.56 1.93 6.79
N PHE A 143 8.42 0.92 6.69
CA PHE A 143 8.90 0.41 5.42
C PHE A 143 8.19 -0.90 5.07
N ILE A 144 7.50 -0.91 3.94
CA ILE A 144 6.86 -2.11 3.40
C ILE A 144 7.63 -2.47 2.13
N ARG A 145 8.30 -3.62 2.13
CA ARG A 145 9.00 -4.13 0.96
C ARG A 145 8.15 -5.19 0.29
N VAL A 146 7.86 -4.99 -0.98
CA VAL A 146 7.14 -5.95 -1.82
C VAL A 146 8.02 -6.30 -3.00
N ILE A 147 8.19 -7.60 -3.25
CA ILE A 147 8.84 -8.07 -4.47
C ILE A 147 7.75 -8.26 -5.51
N GLY A 148 7.94 -7.78 -6.74
CA GLY A 148 6.95 -7.91 -7.82
C GLY A 148 6.50 -9.36 -8.02
N SER A 149 7.44 -10.31 -7.95
CA SER A 149 7.13 -11.75 -8.06
C SER A 149 6.18 -12.28 -6.97
N GLU A 150 6.11 -11.66 -5.78
CA GLU A 150 5.18 -12.06 -4.71
C GLU A 150 3.73 -11.69 -5.00
N LEU A 151 3.51 -10.70 -5.88
CA LEU A 151 2.17 -10.29 -6.30
C LEU A 151 1.55 -11.26 -7.32
N VAL A 152 2.37 -12.12 -7.94
CA VAL A 152 1.92 -13.14 -8.89
C VAL A 152 1.47 -14.38 -8.10
N GLN A 153 0.15 -14.60 -8.04
CA GLN A 153 -0.45 -15.71 -7.31
C GLN A 153 -1.08 -16.72 -8.27
N LYS A 154 -1.27 -17.96 -7.79
CA LYS A 154 -1.91 -19.02 -8.58
C LYS A 154 -3.43 -18.86 -8.68
N TYR A 155 -4.02 -18.10 -7.76
CA TYR A 155 -5.46 -17.94 -7.65
C TYR A 155 -5.89 -16.58 -8.20
N VAL A 156 -6.73 -16.62 -9.24
CA VAL A 156 -7.22 -15.45 -9.95
C VAL A 156 -7.75 -14.38 -9.00
N GLY A 157 -7.07 -13.23 -9.00
CA GLY A 157 -7.48 -12.04 -8.25
C GLY A 157 -6.98 -11.98 -6.82
N GLU A 158 -6.18 -12.96 -6.38
CA GLU A 158 -5.49 -12.90 -5.08
C GLU A 158 -4.42 -11.82 -5.06
N GLY A 159 -3.65 -11.65 -6.14
CA GLY A 159 -2.68 -10.55 -6.28
C GLY A 159 -3.33 -9.17 -6.16
N ALA A 160 -4.45 -8.96 -6.85
CA ALA A 160 -5.22 -7.71 -6.74
C ALA A 160 -5.78 -7.49 -5.31
N ARG A 161 -6.24 -8.55 -4.62
CA ARG A 161 -6.66 -8.44 -3.20
C ARG A 161 -5.48 -8.02 -2.32
N MET A 162 -4.32 -8.64 -2.50
CA MET A 162 -3.10 -8.35 -1.75
C MET A 162 -2.69 -6.88 -1.89
N VAL A 163 -2.72 -6.33 -3.11
CA VAL A 163 -2.46 -4.90 -3.35
C VAL A 163 -3.45 -4.03 -2.59
N ARG A 164 -4.76 -4.33 -2.61
CA ARG A 164 -5.74 -3.54 -1.86
C ARG A 164 -5.45 -3.52 -0.37
N GLU A 165 -5.23 -4.69 0.21
CA GLU A 165 -4.96 -4.84 1.63
C GLU A 165 -3.65 -4.15 2.05
N LEU A 166 -2.64 -4.17 1.18
CA LEU A 166 -1.38 -3.47 1.41
C LEU A 166 -1.58 -1.96 1.51
N PHE A 167 -2.34 -1.36 0.60
CA PHE A 167 -2.62 0.08 0.64
C PHE A 167 -3.56 0.43 1.81
N GLU A 168 -4.51 -0.43 2.15
CA GLU A 168 -5.38 -0.23 3.32
C GLU A 168 -4.58 -0.26 4.62
N MET A 169 -3.66 -1.22 4.75
CA MET A 169 -2.71 -1.30 5.85
C MET A 169 -1.78 -0.07 5.89
N ALA A 170 -1.24 0.37 4.75
CA ALA A 170 -0.43 1.58 4.68
C ALA A 170 -1.21 2.83 5.11
N ARG A 171 -2.52 2.92 4.78
CA ARG A 171 -3.41 4.03 5.19
C ARG A 171 -3.65 4.09 6.70
N THR A 172 -3.60 2.95 7.40
CA THR A 172 -3.69 2.96 8.88
C THR A 172 -2.47 3.59 9.55
N LYS A 173 -1.34 3.70 8.83
CA LYS A 173 -0.08 4.26 9.36
C LYS A 173 0.03 5.75 9.02
N LYS A 174 0.57 6.54 9.96
CA LYS A 174 0.76 7.99 9.80
C LYS A 174 1.75 8.38 8.70
N ALA A 175 2.79 7.56 8.49
CA ALA A 175 3.81 7.73 7.47
C ALA A 175 4.28 6.36 7.02
N CYS A 176 4.20 6.08 5.72
CA CYS A 176 4.55 4.78 5.17
C CYS A 176 5.28 4.92 3.84
N LEU A 177 6.39 4.21 3.69
CA LEU A 177 7.14 4.06 2.45
C LEU A 177 6.90 2.64 1.92
N ILE A 178 6.23 2.53 0.78
CA ILE A 178 6.02 1.27 0.08
C ILE A 178 7.10 1.15 -1.00
N PHE A 179 7.94 0.14 -0.90
CA PHE A 179 8.97 -0.17 -1.88
C PHE A 179 8.59 -1.41 -2.68
N PHE A 180 8.34 -1.23 -3.98
CA PHE A 180 8.16 -2.31 -4.94
C PHE A 180 9.50 -2.58 -5.63
N ASP A 181 10.09 -3.74 -5.35
CA ASP A 181 11.28 -4.23 -6.06
C ASP A 181 10.86 -5.14 -7.22
N GLU A 182 11.68 -5.20 -8.28
CA GLU A 182 11.41 -6.04 -9.47
C GLU A 182 10.00 -5.86 -10.03
N ILE A 183 9.53 -4.61 -10.15
CA ILE A 183 8.17 -4.34 -10.66
C ILE A 183 8.01 -4.80 -12.11
N ASP A 184 9.10 -5.03 -12.84
CA ASP A 184 9.10 -5.63 -14.18
C ASP A 184 8.49 -7.03 -14.23
N ALA A 185 8.46 -7.78 -13.11
CA ALA A 185 7.78 -9.07 -13.04
C ALA A 185 6.25 -8.97 -13.19
N VAL A 186 5.65 -7.83 -12.81
CA VAL A 186 4.19 -7.59 -12.84
C VAL A 186 3.81 -6.46 -13.80
N GLY A 187 4.79 -5.64 -14.15
CA GLY A 187 4.64 -4.42 -14.94
C GLY A 187 4.72 -4.65 -16.46
N GLY A 188 4.82 -5.89 -16.91
CA GLY A 188 4.93 -6.25 -18.33
C GLY A 188 3.80 -5.65 -19.17
N ALA A 189 4.17 -4.83 -20.14
CA ALA A 189 3.26 -4.25 -21.11
C ALA A 189 2.65 -5.37 -21.96
N ARG A 190 1.32 -5.32 -22.09
CA ARG A 190 0.43 -6.18 -22.91
C ARG A 190 1.18 -6.90 -24.04
N TYR A 191 1.59 -8.15 -23.83
CA TYR A 191 1.88 -9.04 -24.93
C TYR A 191 0.60 -9.81 -25.24
N ASP A 192 0.00 -9.46 -26.37
CA ASP A 192 -1.21 -10.06 -26.96
C ASP A 192 -0.92 -11.49 -27.44
N ASP A 193 -0.47 -12.37 -26.55
CA ASP A 193 -0.19 -13.77 -26.88
C ASP A 193 -1.18 -14.68 -26.16
N GLY A 194 -2.47 -14.56 -26.51
CA GLY A 194 -3.54 -15.57 -26.50
C GLY A 194 -3.78 -16.49 -25.28
N ALA A 195 -2.98 -16.43 -24.23
CA ALA A 195 -2.94 -17.35 -23.11
C ALA A 195 -3.35 -16.61 -21.83
N GLY A 196 -4.49 -16.99 -21.26
CA GLY A 196 -5.16 -16.28 -20.16
C GLY A 196 -4.38 -16.09 -18.85
N GLY A 197 -3.11 -16.50 -18.76
CA GLY A 197 -2.23 -16.24 -17.61
C GLY A 197 -1.81 -14.76 -17.50
N ASP A 198 -1.67 -14.05 -18.62
CA ASP A 198 -1.24 -12.65 -18.62
C ASP A 198 -2.32 -11.70 -18.06
N ASN A 199 -3.60 -12.10 -18.15
CA ASN A 199 -4.73 -11.35 -17.64
C ASN A 199 -4.71 -11.16 -16.11
N GLU A 200 -4.13 -12.10 -15.36
CA GLU A 200 -4.06 -11.99 -13.89
C GLU A 200 -3.00 -10.97 -13.45
N VAL A 201 -1.82 -11.05 -14.05
CA VAL A 201 -0.71 -10.11 -13.81
C VAL A 201 -1.17 -8.69 -14.15
N GLN A 202 -1.83 -8.53 -15.31
CA GLN A 202 -2.41 -7.26 -15.73
C GLN A 202 -3.49 -6.76 -14.76
N ARG A 203 -4.37 -7.62 -14.26
CA ARG A 203 -5.39 -7.21 -13.28
C ARG A 203 -4.76 -6.69 -11.99
N THR A 204 -3.69 -7.33 -11.52
CA THR A 204 -2.95 -6.89 -10.33
C THR A 204 -2.25 -5.55 -10.56
N MET A 205 -1.65 -5.35 -11.73
CA MET A 205 -1.04 -4.08 -12.12
C MET A 205 -2.08 -2.95 -12.24
N LEU A 206 -3.23 -3.21 -12.87
CA LEU A 206 -4.33 -2.24 -12.98
C LEU A 206 -4.87 -1.85 -11.60
N GLU A 207 -4.98 -2.80 -10.66
CA GLU A 207 -5.37 -2.51 -9.29
C GLU A 207 -4.33 -1.63 -8.59
N LEU A 208 -3.03 -1.90 -8.77
CA LEU A 208 -1.95 -1.05 -8.26
C LEU A 208 -2.06 0.37 -8.82
N ILE A 209 -2.25 0.51 -10.13
CA ILE A 209 -2.49 1.80 -10.79
C ILE A 209 -3.69 2.53 -10.18
N ASN A 210 -4.83 1.84 -10.02
CA ASN A 210 -6.03 2.43 -9.45
C ASN A 210 -5.83 2.89 -8.01
N LYS A 211 -5.01 2.18 -7.22
CA LYS A 211 -4.65 2.60 -5.86
C LYS A 211 -3.69 3.78 -5.83
N LEU A 212 -2.80 3.90 -6.82
CA LEU A 212 -1.94 5.07 -7.02
C LEU A 212 -2.73 6.32 -7.45
N ASP A 213 -3.78 6.17 -8.26
CA ASP A 213 -4.66 7.29 -8.63
C ASP A 213 -5.65 7.66 -7.53
N GLY A 214 -6.17 6.65 -6.83
CA GLY A 214 -7.15 6.81 -5.75
C GLY A 214 -6.57 7.30 -4.43
N PHE A 215 -5.38 7.92 -4.45
CA PHE A 215 -4.82 8.55 -3.27
C PHE A 215 -5.60 9.81 -2.92
N ASP A 216 -6.26 9.74 -1.76
CA ASP A 216 -6.74 10.94 -1.09
C ASP A 216 -5.51 11.86 -0.87
N PRO A 217 -5.57 13.15 -1.25
CA PRO A 217 -4.43 14.08 -1.18
C PRO A 217 -3.85 14.24 0.24
N ARG A 218 -4.53 13.71 1.27
CA ARG A 218 -4.11 13.72 2.67
C ARG A 218 -3.19 12.57 3.08
N GLY A 219 -2.93 11.59 2.21
CA GLY A 219 -2.12 10.42 2.55
C GLY A 219 -0.60 10.67 2.52
N ASN A 220 0.08 10.51 3.65
CA ASN A 220 1.56 10.48 3.76
C ASN A 220 2.17 9.13 3.33
N ILE A 221 1.64 8.57 2.24
CA ILE A 221 2.14 7.31 1.67
C ILE A 221 3.03 7.67 0.49
N LYS A 222 4.28 7.20 0.55
CA LYS A 222 5.25 7.36 -0.52
C LYS A 222 5.49 6.03 -1.18
N VAL A 223 5.49 6.03 -2.51
CA VAL A 223 5.71 4.81 -3.29
C VAL A 223 7.05 4.91 -4.01
N LEU A 224 7.84 3.85 -3.91
CA LEU A 224 9.16 3.77 -4.49
C LEU A 224 9.20 2.47 -5.29
N MET A 225 9.45 2.56 -6.58
CA MET A 225 9.46 1.41 -7.48
C MET A 225 10.86 1.23 -8.05
N ALA A 226 11.37 0.01 -8.07
CA ALA A 226 12.62 -0.33 -8.73
C ALA A 226 12.37 -1.28 -9.90
N THR A 227 13.01 -1.00 -11.02
CA THR A 227 12.98 -1.83 -12.23
C THR A 227 14.37 -1.91 -12.86
N ASN A 228 14.66 -3.04 -13.50
CA ASN A 228 15.84 -3.17 -14.36
C ASN A 228 15.52 -2.89 -15.83
N ARG A 229 14.23 -2.94 -16.20
CA ARG A 229 13.73 -2.83 -17.58
C ARG A 229 12.60 -1.80 -17.66
N PRO A 230 12.94 -0.49 -17.77
CA PRO A 230 11.92 0.55 -17.93
C PRO A 230 11.16 0.45 -19.26
N ASP A 231 11.68 -0.28 -20.23
CA ASP A 231 11.11 -0.51 -21.57
C ASP A 231 9.87 -1.41 -21.55
N ILE A 232 9.81 -2.38 -20.64
CA ILE A 232 8.68 -3.31 -20.55
C ILE A 232 7.55 -2.80 -19.65
N LEU A 233 7.76 -1.68 -18.96
CA LEU A 233 6.79 -1.12 -18.01
C LEU A 233 5.61 -0.47 -18.73
N ASP A 234 4.40 -0.70 -18.20
CA ASP A 234 3.19 -0.08 -18.74
C ASP A 234 3.29 1.46 -18.77
N PRO A 235 3.08 2.11 -19.94
CA PRO A 235 3.11 3.57 -20.07
C PRO A 235 2.14 4.29 -19.13
N ALA A 236 1.08 3.63 -18.66
CA ALA A 236 0.15 4.17 -17.69
C ALA A 236 0.83 4.44 -16.34
N LEU A 237 1.75 3.58 -15.87
CA LEU A 237 2.50 3.84 -14.65
C LEU A 237 3.41 5.06 -14.80
N MET A 238 3.94 5.27 -16.01
CA MET A 238 4.86 6.35 -16.35
C MET A 238 4.20 7.73 -16.46
N ARG A 239 2.88 7.83 -16.26
CA ARG A 239 2.15 9.11 -16.33
C ARG A 239 2.45 9.99 -15.10
N PRO A 240 2.62 11.31 -15.32
CA PRO A 240 2.73 12.28 -14.23
C PRO A 240 1.52 12.22 -13.29
N GLY A 241 1.73 12.39 -11.98
CA GLY A 241 0.70 12.23 -10.94
C GLY A 241 0.73 10.88 -10.21
N ARG A 242 1.44 9.87 -10.77
CA ARG A 242 1.68 8.56 -10.14
C ARG A 242 3.16 8.38 -9.81
N LEU A 243 4.00 8.42 -10.84
CA LEU A 243 5.46 8.36 -10.77
C LEU A 243 6.02 9.71 -11.21
N ASP A 244 6.03 10.67 -10.29
CA ASP A 244 6.42 12.06 -10.58
C ASP A 244 7.92 12.21 -10.83
N ARG A 245 8.73 11.34 -10.22
CA ARG A 245 10.19 11.40 -10.33
C ARG A 245 10.76 10.09 -10.84
N LYS A 246 11.67 10.23 -11.80
CA LYS A 246 12.41 9.12 -12.42
C LYS A 246 13.88 9.34 -12.11
N VAL A 247 14.50 8.36 -11.46
CA VAL A 247 15.90 8.41 -11.05
C VAL A 247 16.63 7.29 -11.77
N GLU A 248 17.55 7.69 -12.65
CA GLU A 248 18.39 6.77 -13.39
C GLU A 248 19.64 6.41 -12.60
N PHE A 249 19.85 5.12 -12.42
CA PHE A 249 21.07 4.56 -11.85
C PHE A 249 21.94 4.05 -12.99
N GLY A 250 22.85 4.90 -13.46
CA GLY A 250 23.91 4.51 -14.39
C GLY A 250 25.01 3.70 -13.72
N LEU A 251 25.91 3.16 -14.54
CA LEU A 251 27.18 2.63 -14.04
C LEU A 251 27.99 3.80 -13.42
N PRO A 252 28.63 3.59 -12.26
CA PRO A 252 29.46 4.62 -11.66
C PRO A 252 30.65 4.93 -12.59
N THR A 253 30.85 6.22 -12.87
CA THR A 253 32.09 6.76 -13.48
C THR A 253 33.18 6.97 -12.45
#